data_AF-A0A534PVZ5-F1
#
_entry.id   AF-A0A534PVZ5-F1
#
_cell.length_a   1.000
_cell.length_b   1.000
_cell.length_c   1.000
_cell.angle_alpha   90.00
_cell.angle_beta   90.00
_cell.angle_gamma   90.00
#
_symmetry.space_group_name_H-M   'P 1'
#
loop_
_entity.id
_entity.type
_entity.pdbx_description
1 polymer ?
#
loop_
_entity_poly.entity_id
_entity_poly.type
_entity_poly.pdbx_seq_one_letter_code
_entity_poly.pdbx_strand_id
1 'polypeptide(L)' 'MDERFFGRDDYFMRLALREAERAPAHDDVPIGAVVVRAGEVIAAAHNERELRGDPTAHAEIIALREAARVTG' A
#
# COMPACT_ATOMS: atom_id res chain seq x y z
N MET A 1 -0.84 21.71 23.27
CA MET A 1 -1.80 21.94 22.16
C MET A 1 -1.39 20.98 21.06
N ASP A 2 -2.31 20.10 20.66
CA ASP A 2 -2.13 18.86 19.90
C ASP A 2 -1.28 19.02 18.60
N GLU A 3 -0.04 18.52 18.63
CA GLU A 3 0.90 18.43 17.49
C GLU A 3 0.46 17.28 16.56
N ARG A 4 -0.64 17.51 15.86
CA ARG A 4 -1.25 16.55 14.95
C ARG A 4 -0.26 16.13 13.84
N PHE A 5 0.30 14.93 13.96
CA PHE A 5 0.56 13.83 13.01
C PHE A 5 0.80 14.05 11.49
N PHE A 6 0.59 15.22 10.90
CA PHE A 6 0.51 15.39 9.44
C PHE A 6 1.82 15.12 8.68
N GLY A 7 2.99 15.41 9.26
CA GLY A 7 4.27 15.26 8.53
C GLY A 7 4.66 13.82 8.17
N ARG A 8 4.21 12.82 8.96
CA ARG A 8 4.51 11.40 8.69
C ARG A 8 3.45 10.75 7.82
N ASP A 9 2.18 11.03 8.10
CA ASP A 9 1.08 10.45 7.34
C ASP A 9 1.12 10.91 5.87
N ASP A 10 1.43 12.20 5.62
CA ASP A 10 1.60 12.73 4.26
C ASP A 10 2.76 12.05 3.50
N TYR A 11 3.88 11.77 4.19
CA TYR A 11 5.03 11.08 3.61
C TYR A 11 4.65 9.66 3.17
N PHE A 12 3.99 8.90 4.05
CA PHE A 12 3.55 7.53 3.75
C PHE A 12 2.44 7.52 2.69
N MET A 13 1.53 8.48 2.70
CA MET A 13 0.50 8.62 1.67
C MET A 13 1.10 8.88 0.29
N ARG A 14 2.15 9.71 0.19
CA ARG A 14 2.90 9.89 -1.07
C ARG A 14 3.61 8.63 -1.54
N LEU A 15 3.95 7.70 -0.65
CA LEU A 15 4.48 6.38 -1.04
C LEU A 15 3.35 5.47 -1.55
N ALA A 16 2.20 5.45 -0.88
CA ALA A 16 1.03 4.72 -1.35
C ALA A 16 0.55 5.20 -2.73
N LEU A 17 0.53 6.52 -2.98
CA LEU A 17 0.20 7.08 -4.29
C LEU A 17 1.21 6.65 -5.38
N ARG A 18 2.50 6.58 -5.05
CA ARG A 18 3.53 6.07 -5.98
C ARG A 18 3.35 4.59 -6.30
N GLU A 19 2.90 3.78 -5.35
CA GLU A 19 2.50 2.40 -5.67
C GLU A 19 1.27 2.37 -6.56
N ALA A 20 0.26 3.21 -6.29
CA ALA A 20 -0.97 3.28 -7.08
C ALA A 20 -0.73 3.58 -8.57
N GLU A 21 0.31 4.38 -8.89
CA GLU A 21 0.73 4.69 -10.27
C GLU A 21 1.10 3.44 -11.09
N ARG A 22 1.37 2.30 -10.45
CA ARG A 22 1.75 1.04 -11.11
C ARG A 22 0.55 0.20 -11.53
N ALA A 23 -0.62 0.39 -10.92
CA ALA A 23 -1.80 -0.44 -11.19
C ALA A 23 -2.35 -0.32 -12.62
N PRO A 24 -2.38 0.88 -13.26
CA PRO A 24 -2.89 0.99 -14.61
C PRO A 24 -2.10 0.20 -15.66
N ALA A 25 -0.88 -0.26 -15.35
CA ALA A 25 -0.08 -1.09 -16.25
C ALA A 25 -0.70 -2.48 -16.54
N HIS A 26 -1.68 -2.90 -15.74
CA HIS A 26 -2.39 -4.17 -15.88
C HIS A 26 -3.90 -4.00 -15.73
N ASP A 27 -4.42 -2.83 -16.14
CA ASP A 27 -5.85 -2.48 -16.19
C ASP A 27 -6.57 -2.45 -14.82
N ASP A 28 -5.83 -2.49 -13.72
CA ASP A 28 -6.38 -2.36 -12.37
C ASP A 28 -6.67 -0.90 -11.98
N VAL A 29 -7.61 -0.74 -11.04
CA VAL A 29 -7.97 0.55 -10.44
C VAL A 29 -6.75 1.09 -9.65
N PRO A 30 -6.32 2.35 -9.87
CA PRO A 30 -5.11 2.94 -9.26
C PRO A 30 -5.29 3.22 -7.77
N ILE A 31 -5.13 2.17 -6.96
CA ILE A 31 -5.10 2.20 -5.50
C ILE A 31 -3.78 1.59 -5.05
N GLY A 32 -3.12 2.25 -4.10
CA GLY A 32 -1.90 1.77 -3.46
C GLY A 32 -2.03 1.82 -1.95
N ALA A 33 -1.28 0.97 -1.27
CA ALA A 33 -1.27 0.82 0.18
C ALA A 33 0.16 0.57 0.66
N VAL A 34 0.48 1.10 1.84
CA VAL A 34 1.75 0.84 2.54
C VAL A 34 1.45 0.41 3.97
N VAL A 35 2.24 -0.53 4.49
CA VAL A 35 2.20 -0.94 5.91
C VAL A 35 3.45 -0.40 6.59
N VAL A 36 3.25 0.36 7.66
CA VAL A 36 4.32 1.01 8.41
C VAL A 36 4.42 0.39 9.81
N ARG A 37 5.62 0.00 10.23
CA ARG A 37 5.91 -0.48 11.59
C ARG A 37 7.12 0.26 12.13
N ALA A 38 7.00 0.84 13.32
CA ALA A 38 8.07 1.60 13.97
C ALA A 38 8.69 2.72 13.10
N GLY A 39 7.91 3.31 12.19
CA GLY A 39 8.37 4.38 11.29
C GLY A 39 8.98 3.89 9.97
N GLU A 40 9.08 2.59 9.76
CA GLU A 40 9.61 1.99 8.53
C GLU A 40 8.49 1.35 7.71
N VAL A 41 8.55 1.49 6.39
CA VAL A 41 7.64 0.79 5.47
C VAL A 41 8.11 -0.66 5.38
N ILE A 42 7.27 -1.60 5.80
CA ILE A 42 7.57 -3.03 5.79
C ILE A 42 6.87 -3.78 4.64
N ALA A 43 5.89 -3.14 3.99
CA ALA A 43 5.25 -3.63 2.78
C ALA A 43 4.61 -2.47 2.01
N ALA A 44 4.52 -2.61 0.68
CA ALA A 44 3.93 -1.63 -0.20
C ALA A 44 3.36 -2.35 -1.43
N ALA A 45 2.10 -2.13 -1.75
CA ALA A 45 1.43 -2.80 -2.84
C ALA A 45 0.41 -1.88 -3.53
N HIS A 46 -0.01 -2.29 -4.72
CA HIS A 46 -1.12 -1.70 -5.45
C HIS A 46 -2.16 -2.77 -5.79
N ASN A 47 -3.34 -2.37 -6.25
CA ASN A 47 -4.33 -3.33 -6.73
C ASN A 47 -3.73 -4.20 -7.82
N GLU A 48 -4.04 -5.49 -7.80
CA GLU A 48 -3.62 -6.47 -8.82
C GLU A 48 -4.77 -7.47 -9.08
N ARG A 49 -6.02 -7.00 -9.07
CA ARG A 49 -7.21 -7.85 -9.28
C ARG A 49 -7.22 -8.42 -10.68
N GLU A 50 -7.02 -7.56 -11.68
CA GLU A 50 -7.01 -7.94 -13.08
C GLU A 50 -5.71 -8.71 -13.39
N LEU A 51 -4.57 -8.26 -12.86
CA LEU A 51 -3.29 -8.96 -13.01
C LEU A 51 -3.32 -10.40 -12.47
N ARG A 52 -3.96 -10.64 -11.32
CA ARG A 52 -4.00 -11.97 -10.68
C ARG A 52 -5.26 -12.77 -11.00
N GLY A 53 -6.26 -12.16 -11.65
CA GLY A 53 -7.60 -12.75 -11.77
C GLY A 53 -8.26 -13.03 -10.42
N ASP A 54 -7.90 -12.26 -9.38
CA ASP A 54 -8.34 -12.45 -7.99
C ASP A 54 -9.11 -11.21 -7.52
N PRO A 55 -10.43 -11.29 -7.31
CA PRO A 55 -11.23 -10.13 -6.87
C PRO A 55 -10.83 -9.60 -5.48
N THR A 56 -10.04 -10.36 -4.72
CA THR A 56 -9.52 -9.99 -3.39
C THR A 56 -8.12 -9.39 -3.42
N ALA A 57 -7.46 -9.33 -4.59
CA ALA A 57 -6.12 -8.77 -4.75
C ALA A 57 -6.13 -7.23 -4.74
N HIS A 58 -6.73 -6.66 -3.69
CA HIS A 58 -6.70 -5.23 -3.41
C HIS A 58 -5.37 -4.88 -2.76
N ALA A 59 -4.94 -3.62 -2.93
CA ALA A 59 -3.67 -3.12 -2.41
C ALA A 59 -3.49 -3.42 -0.90
N GLU A 60 -4.53 -3.23 -0.09
CA GLU A 60 -4.48 -3.46 1.36
C GLU A 60 -4.27 -4.94 1.68
N ILE A 61 -4.95 -5.83 0.97
CA ILE A 61 -4.84 -7.28 1.18
C ILE A 61 -3.45 -7.77 0.81
N ILE A 62 -2.89 -7.29 -0.30
CA ILE A 62 -1.54 -7.65 -0.74
C ILE A 62 -0.51 -7.10 0.26
N ALA A 63 -0.59 -5.82 0.63
CA ALA A 63 0.34 -5.20 1.56
C ALA A 63 0.31 -5.87 2.96
N LEU A 64 -0.87 -6.27 3.46
CA LEU A 64 -0.98 -7.03 4.71
C LEU A 64 -0.36 -8.43 4.62
N ARG A 65 -0.59 -9.14 3.51
CA ARG A 65 0.02 -10.46 3.26
C ARG A 65 1.55 -10.35 3.20
N GLU A 66 2.08 -9.32 2.55
CA GLU A 66 3.53 -9.06 2.47
C GLU A 66 4.11 -8.68 3.83
N ALA A 67 3.46 -7.78 4.56
CA ALA A 67 3.88 -7.38 5.90
C ALA A 67 3.93 -8.61 6.84
N ALA A 68 2.94 -9.49 6.78
CA ALA A 68 2.91 -10.72 7.55
C ALA A 68 4.10 -11.66 7.27
N ARG A 69 4.65 -11.66 6.03
CA ARG A 69 5.87 -12.44 5.72
C ARG A 69 7.13 -11.87 6.37
N VAL A 70 7.13 -10.58 6.69
CA VAL A 70 8.26 -9.89 7.33
C VAL A 70 8.15 -9.95 8.86
N THR A 71 6.93 -9.95 9.40
CA THR A 71 6.70 -9.84 10.84
C THR A 71 6.27 -11.12 11.55
N GLY A 72 5.83 -12.12 10.80
CA GLY A 72 5.32 -13.41 11.29
C GLY A 72 6.39 -14.47 11.50
#